data_AF-K9SF14-F1
#
_entry.id   AF-K9SF14-F1
#
_cell.length_a   1.000
_cell.length_b   1.000
_cell.length_c   1.000
_cell.angle_alpha   90.00
_cell.angle_beta   90.00
_cell.angle_gamma   90.00
#
_symmetry.space_group_name_H-M   'P 1'
#
loop_
_entity.id
_entity.type
_entity.pdbx_description
1 polymer ?
#
loop_
_entity_poly.entity_id
_entity_poly.type
_entity_poly.pdbx_seq_one_letter_code
_entity_poly.pdbx_strand_id
1 'polypeptide(L)'
;MWRSWRRYFAIFMVSLAVSLFSYGCGESKIAQCNELITIANKIHTIDISTDADGLNDLANQLDQIKAEMQTAEISDRQLQEIQERLVDVYTVASQGERDSSAAKQSGDPGMLERASEQIQDAIARSESIATDVSAYCSE
;
A
#
# COMPACT_ATOMS: atom_id res chain seq x y z
N MET A 1 -14.82 10.54 17.99
CA MET A 1 -15.55 10.34 16.71
C MET A 1 -14.70 9.69 15.61
N TRP A 2 -13.53 9.11 15.91
CA TRP A 2 -12.60 8.49 14.92
C TRP A 2 -12.69 6.96 14.82
N ARG A 3 -13.50 6.31 15.66
CA ARG A 3 -13.45 4.86 15.87
C ARG A 3 -14.36 4.06 14.91
N SER A 4 -15.27 4.73 14.21
CA SER A 4 -16.29 4.09 13.38
C SER A 4 -15.89 3.95 11.92
N TRP A 5 -14.98 4.79 11.41
CA TRP A 5 -14.61 4.78 9.99
C TRP A 5 -13.68 3.59 9.63
N ARG A 6 -12.87 3.14 10.60
CA ARG A 6 -11.96 2.00 10.48
C ARG A 6 -12.64 0.64 10.27
N ARG A 7 -13.94 0.53 10.53
CA ARG A 7 -14.72 -0.72 10.35
C ARG A 7 -15.37 -0.81 8.97
N TYR A 8 -15.44 0.29 8.22
CA TYR A 8 -16.02 0.31 6.87
C TYR A 8 -15.01 -0.06 5.78
N PHE A 9 -13.70 0.01 6.08
CA PHE A 9 -12.65 -0.47 5.19
C PHE A 9 -12.69 -2.01 5.00
N ALA A 10 -13.36 -2.75 5.90
CA ALA A 10 -13.29 -4.20 5.99
C ALA A 10 -14.42 -4.98 5.28
N ILE A 11 -15.37 -4.32 4.58
CA ILE A 11 -16.61 -5.02 4.12
C ILE A 11 -16.90 -4.91 2.61
N PHE A 12 -16.20 -4.08 1.82
CA PHE A 12 -16.71 -3.75 0.47
C PHE A 12 -16.09 -4.49 -0.73
N MET A 13 -15.38 -5.60 -0.55
CA MET A 13 -14.80 -6.37 -1.68
C MET A 13 -15.17 -7.85 -1.65
N VAL A 14 -16.48 -8.17 -1.61
CA VAL A 14 -16.96 -9.48 -2.09
C VAL A 14 -18.30 -9.29 -2.77
N SER A 15 -18.28 -9.24 -4.10
CA SER A 15 -19.14 -10.05 -4.98
C SER A 15 -19.10 -9.47 -6.38
N LEU A 16 -18.57 -10.21 -7.34
CA LEU A 16 -19.07 -10.12 -8.71
C LEU A 16 -18.89 -11.47 -9.38
N ALA A 17 -20.05 -12.03 -9.72
CA ALA A 17 -20.22 -13.29 -10.40
C ALA A 17 -19.47 -13.26 -11.73
N VAL A 18 -18.66 -14.28 -11.96
CA VAL A 18 -17.96 -14.52 -13.22
C VAL A 18 -19.01 -14.80 -14.29
N SER A 19 -19.20 -13.85 -15.18
CA SER A 19 -19.86 -14.04 -16.47
C SER A 19 -19.33 -12.97 -17.39
N LEU A 20 -18.38 -13.32 -18.27
CA LEU A 20 -18.30 -12.81 -19.64
C LEU A 20 -17.16 -13.50 -20.42
N PHE A 21 -17.57 -14.21 -21.47
CA PHE A 21 -16.77 -14.50 -22.65
C PHE A 21 -16.34 -13.18 -23.31
N SER A 22 -15.07 -13.03 -23.74
CA SER A 22 -14.64 -12.81 -25.16
C SER A 22 -13.23 -12.22 -25.31
N TYR A 23 -12.38 -12.95 -26.06
CA TYR A 23 -11.30 -12.52 -26.97
C TYR A 23 -10.25 -11.48 -26.51
N GLY A 24 -9.04 -11.94 -26.15
CA GLY A 24 -7.79 -11.25 -26.54
C GLY A 24 -6.82 -10.76 -25.46
N CYS A 25 -7.18 -10.77 -24.18
CA CYS A 25 -6.25 -10.52 -23.05
C CYS A 25 -6.30 -11.77 -22.16
N GLY A 26 -5.26 -12.57 -21.99
CA GLY A 26 -3.95 -12.19 -21.46
C GLY A 26 -3.81 -12.87 -20.10
N GLU A 27 -3.73 -14.20 -20.07
CA GLU A 27 -3.54 -15.00 -18.84
C GLU A 27 -2.40 -14.42 -17.97
N SER A 28 -1.38 -13.84 -18.63
CA SER A 28 -0.27 -13.11 -18.02
C SER A 28 -0.63 -11.78 -17.35
N LYS A 29 -1.60 -10.99 -17.86
CA LYS A 29 -2.05 -9.73 -17.23
C LYS A 29 -2.69 -10.04 -15.87
N ILE A 30 -3.62 -11.00 -15.85
CA ILE A 30 -4.33 -11.40 -14.63
C ILE A 30 -3.35 -11.96 -13.60
N ALA A 31 -2.37 -12.77 -14.03
CA ALA A 31 -1.32 -13.28 -13.14
C ALA A 31 -0.51 -12.14 -12.50
N GLN A 32 -0.07 -11.16 -13.29
CA GLN A 32 0.69 -10.01 -12.80
C GLN A 32 -0.15 -9.09 -11.89
N CYS A 33 -1.42 -8.87 -12.21
CA CYS A 33 -2.38 -8.18 -11.32
C CYS A 33 -2.47 -8.88 -9.96
N ASN A 34 -2.64 -10.21 -9.96
CA ASN A 34 -2.70 -10.99 -8.73
C ASN A 34 -1.41 -10.92 -7.92
N GLU A 35 -0.25 -10.94 -8.58
CA GLU A 35 1.06 -10.78 -7.93
C GLU A 35 1.18 -9.42 -7.23
N LEU A 36 0.90 -8.32 -7.96
CA LEU A 36 0.91 -6.95 -7.45
C LEU A 36 -0.02 -6.81 -6.22
N ILE A 37 -1.26 -7.27 -6.34
CA ILE A 37 -2.26 -7.21 -5.27
C ILE A 37 -1.83 -8.05 -4.07
N THR A 38 -1.25 -9.23 -4.31
CA THR A 38 -0.79 -10.13 -3.24
C THR A 38 0.31 -9.48 -2.40
N ILE A 39 1.30 -8.86 -3.06
CA ILE A 39 2.38 -8.15 -2.37
C ILE A 39 1.81 -6.95 -1.62
N ALA A 40 0.96 -6.15 -2.27
CA ALA A 40 0.40 -4.94 -1.66
C ALA A 40 -0.44 -5.26 -0.41
N ASN A 41 -1.19 -6.36 -0.44
CA ASN A 41 -2.04 -6.80 0.66
C ASN A 41 -1.28 -7.31 1.88
N LYS A 42 0.04 -7.56 1.79
CA LYS A 42 0.86 -7.92 2.96
C LYS A 42 0.83 -6.84 4.05
N ILE A 43 0.52 -5.59 3.71
CA ILE A 43 0.33 -4.54 4.72
C ILE A 43 -0.77 -4.89 5.72
N HIS A 44 -1.78 -5.67 5.33
CA HIS A 44 -2.87 -6.11 6.21
C HIS A 44 -2.45 -7.17 7.23
N THR A 45 -1.27 -7.77 7.07
CA THR A 45 -0.74 -8.75 8.04
C THR A 45 0.15 -8.11 9.09
N ILE A 46 0.47 -6.82 8.96
CA ILE A 46 1.35 -6.11 9.89
C ILE A 46 0.57 -5.76 11.17
N ASP A 47 1.13 -6.13 12.32
CA ASP A 47 0.66 -5.61 13.61
C ASP A 47 1.26 -4.23 13.86
N ILE A 48 0.41 -3.28 14.23
CA ILE A 48 0.78 -1.87 14.37
C ILE A 48 0.88 -1.54 15.85
N SER A 49 2.11 -1.35 16.33
CA SER A 49 2.36 -0.67 17.60
C SER A 49 2.63 0.82 17.38
N THR A 50 2.27 1.62 18.39
CA THR A 50 2.41 3.08 18.36
C THR A 50 3.50 3.60 19.30
N ASP A 51 4.26 2.70 19.94
CA ASP A 51 5.51 3.07 20.61
C ASP A 51 6.64 3.27 19.58
N ALA A 52 7.76 3.85 20.02
CA ALA A 52 8.84 4.21 19.11
C ALA A 52 9.48 3.00 18.40
N ASP A 53 9.63 1.88 19.09
CA ASP A 53 10.23 0.67 18.52
C ASP A 53 9.27 0.02 17.52
N GLY A 54 7.98 -0.02 17.88
CA GLY A 54 6.89 -0.49 17.02
C GLY A 54 6.76 0.27 15.70
N LEU A 55 6.97 1.59 15.71
CA LEU A 55 6.97 2.40 14.50
C LEU A 55 8.19 2.11 13.62
N ASN A 56 9.37 1.89 14.21
CA ASN A 56 10.54 1.45 13.45
C ASN A 56 10.33 0.05 12.84
N ASP A 57 9.71 -0.87 13.57
CA ASP A 57 9.38 -2.20 13.07
C ASP A 57 8.35 -2.14 11.94
N LEU A 58 7.34 -1.28 12.04
CA LEU A 58 6.40 -1.02 10.94
C LEU A 58 7.15 -0.48 9.72
N ALA A 59 8.04 0.49 9.92
CA ALA A 59 8.84 1.06 8.85
C ALA A 59 9.71 0.02 8.13
N ASN A 60 10.34 -0.89 8.89
CA ASN A 60 11.12 -2.01 8.34
C ASN A 60 10.24 -2.99 7.54
N GLN A 61 9.04 -3.30 8.02
CA GLN A 61 8.09 -4.16 7.29
C GLN A 61 7.59 -3.51 6.00
N LEU A 62 7.36 -2.19 5.99
CA LEU A 62 7.05 -1.44 4.77
C LEU A 62 8.20 -1.48 3.76
N ASP A 63 9.46 -1.37 4.22
CA ASP A 63 10.63 -1.53 3.35
C ASP A 63 10.77 -2.96 2.80
N GLN A 64 10.37 -3.96 3.57
CA GLN A 64 10.32 -5.35 3.08
C GLN A 64 9.27 -5.50 1.97
N ILE A 65 8.05 -4.99 2.17
CA ILE A 65 7.01 -5.03 1.14
C ILE A 65 7.46 -4.26 -0.11
N LYS A 66 8.09 -3.10 0.06
CA LYS A 66 8.71 -2.35 -1.04
C LYS A 66 9.72 -3.18 -1.81
N ALA A 67 10.63 -3.85 -1.11
CA ALA A 67 11.67 -4.67 -1.75
C ALA A 67 11.05 -5.82 -2.54
N GLU A 68 10.05 -6.51 -1.98
CA GLU A 68 9.32 -7.55 -2.70
C GLU A 68 8.60 -6.98 -3.94
N MET A 69 7.97 -5.82 -3.79
CA MET A 69 7.31 -5.11 -4.90
C MET A 69 8.29 -4.78 -6.02
N GLN A 70 9.50 -4.32 -5.70
CA GLN A 70 10.55 -4.01 -6.69
C GLN A 70 11.06 -5.25 -7.43
N THR A 71 11.01 -6.41 -6.79
CA THR A 71 11.48 -7.68 -7.38
C THR A 71 10.39 -8.45 -8.13
N ALA A 72 9.13 -8.01 -8.04
CA ALA A 72 8.01 -8.65 -8.74
C ALA A 72 8.19 -8.57 -10.26
N GLU A 73 7.94 -9.69 -10.96
CA GLU A 73 8.17 -9.80 -12.40
C GLU A 73 6.97 -9.22 -13.18
N ILE A 74 6.88 -7.90 -13.17
CA ILE A 74 5.84 -7.15 -13.88
C ILE A 74 6.39 -6.66 -15.22
N SER A 75 5.78 -7.11 -16.31
CA SER A 75 6.12 -6.80 -17.70
C SER A 75 5.04 -6.02 -18.43
N ASP A 76 3.79 -6.06 -17.94
CA ASP A 76 2.73 -5.19 -18.44
C ASP A 76 3.03 -3.73 -18.08
N ARG A 77 2.98 -2.84 -19.08
CA ARG A 77 3.39 -1.44 -18.93
C ARG A 77 2.55 -0.67 -17.90
N GLN A 78 1.24 -0.87 -17.88
CA GLN A 78 0.38 -0.16 -16.94
C GLN A 78 0.56 -0.70 -15.52
N LEU A 79 0.81 -2.00 -15.39
CA LEU A 79 1.17 -2.60 -14.11
C LEU A 79 2.55 -2.15 -13.61
N GLN A 80 3.53 -1.92 -14.49
CA GLN A 80 4.82 -1.33 -14.10
C GLN A 80 4.66 0.08 -13.54
N GLU A 81 3.84 0.91 -14.17
CA GLU A 81 3.55 2.27 -13.67
C GLU A 81 2.86 2.23 -12.29
N ILE A 82 1.97 1.26 -12.06
CA ILE A 82 1.35 1.02 -10.75
C ILE A 82 2.38 0.52 -9.73
N GLN A 83 3.25 -0.42 -10.12
CA GLN A 83 4.32 -0.97 -9.29
C GLN A 83 5.27 0.12 -8.81
N GLU A 84 5.74 1.00 -9.70
CA GLU A 84 6.60 2.13 -9.36
C GLU A 84 5.93 3.07 -8.35
N ARG A 85 4.66 3.41 -8.56
CA ARG A 85 3.89 4.25 -7.62
C ARG A 85 3.70 3.59 -6.25
N LEU A 86 3.52 2.28 -6.19
CA LEU A 86 3.44 1.55 -4.91
C LEU A 86 4.79 1.56 -4.18
N VAL A 87 5.90 1.39 -4.90
CA VAL A 87 7.26 1.51 -4.34
C VAL A 87 7.48 2.89 -3.72
N ASP A 88 7.02 3.96 -4.38
CA ASP A 88 7.08 5.31 -3.85
C ASP A 88 6.22 5.48 -2.58
N VAL A 89 4.99 4.96 -2.59
CA VAL A 89 4.10 4.99 -1.42
C VAL A 89 4.75 4.30 -0.22
N TYR A 90 5.30 3.10 -0.41
CA TYR A 90 5.98 2.39 0.68
C TYR A 90 7.24 3.09 1.16
N THR A 91 7.97 3.76 0.27
CA THR A 91 9.14 4.58 0.63
C THR A 91 8.76 5.76 1.51
N VAL A 92 7.73 6.51 1.12
CA VAL A 92 7.27 7.68 1.88
C VAL A 92 6.65 7.26 3.20
N ALA A 93 5.85 6.18 3.20
CA ALA A 93 5.28 5.64 4.43
C ALA A 93 6.39 5.17 5.39
N SER A 94 7.38 4.40 4.92
CA SER A 94 8.46 3.91 5.79
C SER A 94 9.32 5.05 6.35
N GLN A 95 9.49 6.15 5.62
CA GLN A 95 10.16 7.34 6.15
C GLN A 95 9.28 8.06 7.19
N GLY A 96 7.98 8.22 6.94
CA GLY A 96 7.04 8.83 7.87
C GLY A 96 6.94 8.08 9.21
N GLU A 97 7.01 6.75 9.20
CA GLU A 97 7.01 5.95 10.43
C GLU A 97 8.34 6.10 11.21
N ARG A 98 9.48 6.20 10.53
CA ARG A 98 10.78 6.50 11.17
C ARG A 98 10.81 7.89 11.78
N ASP A 99 10.29 8.88 11.07
CA ASP A 99 10.17 10.24 11.57
C ASP A 99 9.22 10.28 12.79
N SER A 100 8.13 9.50 12.77
CA SER A 100 7.23 9.34 13.93
C SER A 100 7.94 8.70 15.13
N SER A 101 8.76 7.67 14.90
CA SER A 101 9.57 7.04 15.94
C SER A 101 10.56 8.03 16.55
N ALA A 102 11.32 8.73 15.70
CA ALA A 102 12.29 9.74 16.12
C ALA A 102 11.61 10.87 16.90
N ALA A 103 10.46 11.37 16.43
CA ALA A 103 9.69 12.40 17.10
C ALA A 103 9.22 11.96 18.50
N LYS A 104 8.84 10.68 18.68
CA LYS A 104 8.47 10.15 19.99
C LYS A 104 9.64 10.07 20.96
N GLN A 105 10.83 9.76 20.46
CA GLN A 105 12.04 9.67 21.28
C GLN A 105 12.57 11.07 21.64
N SER A 106 12.54 12.00 20.70
CA SER A 106 13.10 13.36 20.86
C SER A 106 12.11 14.38 21.43
N GLY A 107 10.80 14.14 21.29
CA GLY A 107 9.76 15.12 21.59
C GLY A 107 9.70 16.28 20.60
N ASP A 108 10.32 16.15 19.42
CA ASP A 108 10.39 17.22 18.41
C ASP A 108 9.06 17.37 17.64
N PRO A 109 8.32 18.47 17.81
CA PRO A 109 7.04 18.69 17.12
C PRO A 109 7.20 18.86 15.61
N GLY A 110 8.33 19.36 15.12
CA GLY A 110 8.58 19.53 13.69
C GLY A 110 8.84 18.20 12.98
N MET A 111 9.42 17.21 13.67
CA MET A 111 9.50 15.83 13.17
C MET A 111 8.12 15.18 13.11
N LEU A 112 7.29 15.39 14.14
CA LEU A 112 5.93 14.85 14.17
C LEU A 112 5.05 15.42 13.05
N GLU A 113 5.15 16.72 12.76
CA GLU A 113 4.42 17.36 11.66
C GLU A 113 4.83 16.78 10.31
N ARG A 114 6.15 16.72 10.03
CA ARG A 114 6.68 16.10 8.80
C ARG A 114 6.27 14.64 8.65
N ALA A 115 6.30 13.88 9.73
CA ALA A 115 5.85 12.48 9.72
C ALA A 115 4.37 12.37 9.37
N SER A 116 3.54 13.23 9.95
CA SER A 116 2.10 13.26 9.69
C SER A 116 1.78 13.62 8.24
N GLU A 117 2.51 14.56 7.65
CA GLU A 117 2.36 14.93 6.23
C GLU A 117 2.73 13.76 5.31
N GLN A 118 3.88 13.12 5.55
CA GLN A 118 4.34 11.97 4.76
C GLN A 118 3.34 10.81 4.79
N ILE A 119 2.83 10.47 5.98
CA ILE A 119 1.85 9.40 6.14
C ILE A 119 0.54 9.75 5.43
N GLN A 120 0.04 10.98 5.56
CA GLN A 120 -1.18 11.41 4.87
C GLN A 120 -1.04 11.39 3.34
N ASP A 121 0.11 11.82 2.83
CA ASP A 121 0.42 11.81 1.41
C ASP A 121 0.56 10.37 0.86
N ALA A 122 1.16 9.46 1.63
CA ALA A 122 1.20 8.05 1.29
C ALA A 122 -0.21 7.43 1.25
N ILE A 123 -1.07 7.77 2.21
CA ILE A 123 -2.47 7.31 2.24
C ILE A 123 -3.23 7.81 1.00
N ALA A 124 -3.19 9.11 0.72
CA ALA A 124 -3.90 9.69 -0.43
C ALA A 124 -3.46 9.07 -1.76
N ARG A 125 -2.15 8.83 -1.92
CA ARG A 125 -1.62 8.15 -3.11
C ARG A 125 -2.05 6.68 -3.17
N SER A 126 -2.10 5.98 -2.04
CA SER A 126 -2.57 4.59 -2.00
C SER A 126 -4.03 4.44 -2.44
N GLU A 127 -4.91 5.39 -2.09
CA GLU A 127 -6.32 5.38 -2.51
C GLU A 127 -6.47 5.57 -4.03
N SER A 128 -5.69 6.49 -4.60
CA SER A 128 -5.62 6.68 -6.06
C SER A 128 -5.11 5.42 -6.76
N ILE A 129 -4.04 4.80 -6.25
CA ILE A 129 -3.50 3.56 -6.82
C ILE A 129 -4.52 2.42 -6.73
N ALA A 130 -5.21 2.27 -5.60
CA ALA A 130 -6.22 1.23 -5.43
C ALA A 130 -7.36 1.36 -6.46
N THR A 131 -7.74 2.60 -6.77
CA THR A 131 -8.70 2.89 -7.84
C THR A 131 -8.18 2.43 -9.20
N ASP A 132 -6.95 2.79 -9.56
CA ASP A 132 -6.33 2.40 -10.84
C ASP A 132 -6.16 0.88 -10.96
N VAL A 133 -5.73 0.21 -9.88
CA VAL A 133 -5.64 -1.26 -9.82
C VAL A 133 -7.03 -1.88 -10.03
N SER A 134 -8.06 -1.39 -9.33
CA SER A 134 -9.41 -1.93 -9.48
C SER A 134 -9.97 -1.74 -10.89
N ALA A 135 -9.73 -0.58 -11.51
CA ALA A 135 -10.16 -0.30 -12.87
C ALA A 135 -9.43 -1.24 -13.85
N TYR A 136 -8.11 -1.36 -13.72
CA TYR A 136 -7.31 -2.07 -14.70
C TYR A 136 -7.35 -3.60 -14.54
N CYS A 137 -7.35 -4.12 -13.32
CA CYS A 137 -7.28 -5.55 -13.04
C CYS A 137 -8.65 -6.25 -12.98
N SER A 138 -9.76 -5.52 -13.04
CA SER A 138 -11.12 -6.09 -13.11
C SER A 138 -11.66 -6.21 -14.55
N GLU A 139 -10.94 -5.64 -15.52
CA GLU A 139 -11.22 -5.68 -16.96
C GLU A 139 -10.61 -6.90 -17.66
#